data_AF-A0A2Z5PIY0-F1
#
_entry.id   AF-A0A2Z5PIY0-F1
#
_cell.length_a   1.000
_cell.length_b   1.000
_cell.length_c   1.000
_cell.angle_alpha   90.00
_cell.angle_beta   90.00
_cell.angle_gamma   90.00
#
_symmetry.space_group_name_H-M   'P 1'
#
loop_
_entity.id
_entity.type
_entity.pdbx_description
1 polymer ?
#
loop_
_entity_poly.entity_id
_entity_poly.type
_entity_poly.pdbx_seq_one_letter_code
_entity_poly.pdbx_strand_id
1 'polypeptide(L)'
;MNVILILTLVVFALSFRKVCNNIINDFLGYENSQNNKFIDVAQSVLLISSVVFYFAFVVFLGKGLSTFEVFQSQSFEIKIISILILPIIAMYLVSVFLSKQAVNYSLKKGLIKKTDVKKKILPEN
;
A
#
# COMPACT_ATOMS: atom_id res chain seq x y z
N MET A 1 21.88 -3.51 17.96
CA MET A 1 20.98 -3.45 16.79
C MET A 1 21.72 -2.74 15.66
N ASN A 2 21.87 -3.37 14.49
CA ASN A 2 22.68 -2.82 13.38
C ASN A 2 22.03 -1.54 12.81
N VAL A 3 22.81 -0.47 12.60
CA VAL A 3 22.33 0.83 12.09
C VAL A 3 21.54 0.68 10.79
N ILE A 4 21.93 -0.27 9.94
CA ILE A 4 21.27 -0.55 8.66
C ILE A 4 19.87 -1.13 8.85
N LEU A 5 19.68 -1.97 9.87
CA LEU A 5 18.35 -2.50 10.21
C LEU A 5 17.43 -1.39 10.71
N ILE A 6 17.95 -0.46 11.53
CA ILE A 6 17.21 0.70 12.03
C ILE A 6 16.78 1.59 10.86
N LEU A 7 17.72 1.95 9.98
CA LEU A 7 17.43 2.75 8.80
C LEU A 7 16.38 2.10 7.91
N THR A 8 16.47 0.79 7.71
CA THR A 8 15.51 0.08 6.87
C THR A 8 14.11 0.04 7.49
N LEU A 9 14.01 -0.13 8.81
CA LEU A 9 12.74 -0.05 9.54
C LEU A 9 12.10 1.35 9.44
N VAL A 10 12.90 2.41 9.55
CA VAL A 10 12.43 3.79 9.40
C VAL A 10 11.91 4.03 7.97
N VAL A 11 12.67 3.60 6.95
CA VAL A 11 12.24 3.73 5.54
C VAL A 11 10.97 2.92 5.27
N PHE A 12 10.84 1.72 5.84
CA PHE A 12 9.64 0.92 5.77
C PHE A 12 8.43 1.65 6.40
N ALA A 13 8.58 2.17 7.62
CA ALA A 13 7.50 2.86 8.33
C ALA A 13 7.02 4.12 7.58
N LEU A 14 7.95 4.92 7.05
CA LEU A 14 7.63 6.11 6.25
C LEU A 14 6.91 5.73 4.95
N SER A 15 7.37 4.67 4.29
CA SER A 15 6.76 4.17 3.06
C SER A 15 5.37 3.60 3.31
N PHE A 16 5.19 2.85 4.39
CA PHE A 16 3.90 2.31 4.79
C PHE A 16 2.91 3.43 5.14
N ARG A 17 3.36 4.47 5.85
CA ARG A 17 2.55 5.66 6.09
C ARG A 17 2.09 6.31 4.78
N LYS A 18 2.97 6.37 3.77
CA LYS A 18 2.63 6.91 2.45
C LYS A 18 1.62 6.05 1.70
N VAL A 19 1.73 4.72 1.81
CA VAL A 19 0.73 3.76 1.29
C VAL A 19 -0.63 3.99 1.95
N CYS A 20 -0.67 4.13 3.28
CA CYS A 20 -1.90 4.43 4.01
C CYS A 20 -2.55 5.73 3.50
N ASN A 21 -1.77 6.79 3.40
CA ASN A 21 -2.25 8.08 2.94
C ASN A 21 -2.79 8.01 1.50
N ASN A 22 -2.11 7.30 0.59
CA ASN A 22 -2.59 7.14 -0.79
C ASN A 22 -3.92 6.39 -0.85
N ILE A 23 -4.04 5.28 -0.12
CA ILE A 23 -5.29 4.52 -0.07
C ILE A 23 -6.42 5.41 0.47
N ILE A 24 -6.20 6.16 1.56
CA ILE A 24 -7.22 7.07 2.10
C ILE A 24 -7.58 8.15 1.09
N ASN A 25 -6.58 8.77 0.45
CA ASN A 25 -6.78 9.86 -0.50
C ASN A 25 -7.52 9.44 -1.76
N ASP A 26 -7.30 8.22 -2.26
CA ASP A 26 -8.00 7.74 -3.45
C ASP A 26 -9.51 7.52 -3.20
N PHE A 27 -9.89 7.20 -1.96
CA PHE A 27 -11.29 7.09 -1.54
C PHE A 27 -11.86 8.41 -0.98
N LEU A 28 -11.06 9.47 -0.87
CA LEU A 28 -11.50 10.78 -0.40
C LEU A 28 -12.50 11.39 -1.40
N GLY A 29 -13.63 11.87 -0.91
CA GLY A 29 -14.69 12.45 -1.75
C GLY A 29 -15.67 11.42 -2.33
N TYR A 30 -15.60 10.18 -1.85
CA TYR A 30 -16.60 9.15 -2.12
C TYR A 30 -17.36 8.76 -0.85
N GLU A 31 -18.61 8.37 -1.03
CA GLU A 31 -19.46 7.82 0.02
C GLU A 31 -20.08 6.49 -0.42
N ASN A 32 -20.49 5.70 0.56
CA ASN A 32 -21.12 4.41 0.33
C ASN A 32 -22.53 4.60 -0.24
N SER A 33 -22.86 3.93 -1.35
CA SER A 33 -24.15 4.11 -2.02
C SER A 33 -25.36 3.69 -1.16
N GLN A 34 -25.17 2.75 -0.24
CA GLN A 34 -26.24 2.09 0.51
C GLN A 34 -25.99 2.09 2.02
N ASN A 35 -25.23 3.05 2.54
CA ASN A 35 -24.81 3.08 3.95
C ASN A 35 -24.08 1.79 4.40
N ASN A 36 -23.47 1.07 3.45
CA ASN A 36 -22.62 -0.08 3.73
C ASN A 36 -21.23 0.41 4.18
N LYS A 37 -20.45 -0.38 4.93
CA LYS A 37 -19.07 -0.01 5.30
C LYS A 37 -18.06 -0.40 4.21
N PHE A 38 -18.45 -0.30 2.94
CA PHE A 38 -17.66 -0.85 1.84
C PHE A 38 -16.32 -0.16 1.70
N ILE A 39 -16.27 1.18 1.75
CA ILE A 39 -15.02 1.95 1.69
C ILE A 39 -14.04 1.49 2.78
N ASP A 40 -14.49 1.39 4.03
CA ASP A 40 -13.65 0.97 5.17
C ASP A 40 -13.09 -0.45 4.96
N VAL A 41 -13.92 -1.37 4.47
CA VAL A 41 -13.51 -2.75 4.16
C VAL A 41 -12.51 -2.76 3.01
N ALA A 42 -12.76 -2.02 1.93
CA ALA A 42 -11.87 -1.95 0.79
C ALA A 42 -10.50 -1.37 1.16
N GLN A 43 -10.46 -0.29 1.94
CA GLN A 43 -9.23 0.29 2.46
C GLN A 43 -8.46 -0.72 3.34
N SER A 44 -9.15 -1.42 4.23
CA SER A 44 -8.55 -2.44 5.10
C SER A 44 -7.95 -3.59 4.29
N VAL A 45 -8.68 -4.10 3.29
CA VAL A 45 -8.20 -5.17 2.41
C VAL A 45 -6.99 -4.72 1.60
N LEU A 46 -6.98 -3.50 1.06
CA LEU A 46 -5.84 -2.93 0.34
C LEU A 46 -4.61 -2.78 1.23
N LEU A 47 -4.80 -2.35 2.48
CA LEU A 47 -3.72 -2.23 3.47
C LEU A 47 -3.12 -3.59 3.81
N ILE A 48 -3.95 -4.57 4.17
CA ILE A 48 -3.51 -5.94 4.46
C ILE A 48 -2.77 -6.54 3.26
N SER A 49 -3.34 -6.37 2.05
CA SER A 49 -2.74 -6.87 0.81
C SER A 49 -1.38 -6.24 0.55
N SER A 50 -1.20 -4.95 0.84
CA SER A 50 0.08 -4.25 0.67
C SER A 50 1.16 -4.81 1.60
N VAL A 51 0.80 -5.10 2.85
CA VAL A 51 1.72 -5.70 3.84
C VAL A 51 2.09 -7.13 3.43
N VAL A 52 1.10 -7.94 3.06
CA VAL A 52 1.33 -9.32 2.60
C VAL A 52 2.21 -9.33 1.35
N PHE A 53 1.95 -8.44 0.39
CA PHE A 53 2.75 -8.30 -0.83
C PHE A 53 4.21 -7.98 -0.50
N TYR A 54 4.46 -7.04 0.42
CA TYR A 54 5.81 -6.69 0.85
C TYR A 54 6.56 -7.91 1.39
N PHE A 55 5.98 -8.62 2.37
CA PHE A 55 6.65 -9.77 2.98
C PHE A 55 6.84 -10.93 2.01
N ALA A 56 5.84 -11.22 1.18
CA ALA A 56 5.95 -12.25 0.15
C ALA A 56 7.08 -11.93 -0.84
N PHE A 57 7.22 -10.65 -1.23
CA PHE A 57 8.24 -10.23 -2.17
C PHE A 57 9.64 -10.21 -1.55
N VAL A 58 9.76 -9.82 -0.27
CA VAL A 58 11.01 -9.96 0.51
C VAL A 58 11.47 -11.42 0.55
N VAL A 59 10.57 -12.36 0.86
CA VAL A 59 10.89 -13.80 0.89
C VAL A 59 11.29 -14.30 -0.51
N PHE A 60 10.56 -13.87 -1.54
CA PHE A 60 10.86 -14.21 -2.92
C PHE A 60 12.25 -13.71 -3.35
N LEU A 61 12.59 -12.44 -3.07
CA LEU A 61 13.92 -11.90 -3.38
C LEU A 61 15.01 -12.56 -2.54
N GLY A 62 14.77 -12.82 -1.25
CA GLY A 62 15.75 -13.49 -0.39
C GLY A 62 16.11 -14.89 -0.91
N LYS A 63 15.10 -15.67 -1.32
CA LYS A 63 15.32 -17.01 -1.90
C LYS A 63 15.83 -16.95 -3.34
N GLY A 64 15.30 -16.04 -4.15
CA GLY A 64 15.66 -15.93 -5.57
C GLY A 64 17.06 -15.35 -5.77
N LEU A 65 17.38 -14.24 -5.12
CA LEU A 65 18.70 -13.62 -5.28
C LEU A 65 19.82 -14.47 -4.68
N SER A 66 19.55 -15.24 -3.62
CA SER A 66 20.57 -16.12 -3.01
C SER A 66 21.04 -17.26 -3.92
N THR A 67 20.36 -17.56 -5.04
CA THR A 67 20.84 -18.55 -6.01
C THR A 67 21.89 -17.99 -6.98
N PHE A 68 22.12 -16.67 -7.02
CA PHE A 68 23.06 -16.04 -7.94
C PHE A 68 24.41 -15.79 -7.27
N GLU A 69 25.49 -16.29 -7.89
CA GLU A 69 26.87 -16.10 -7.38
C GLU A 69 27.25 -14.63 -7.21
N VAL A 70 26.84 -13.78 -8.16
CA VAL A 70 27.06 -12.32 -8.13
C VAL A 70 26.42 -11.68 -6.91
N PHE A 71 25.28 -12.20 -6.45
CA PHE A 71 24.62 -11.73 -5.24
C PHE A 71 25.29 -12.28 -3.99
N GLN A 72 25.77 -13.53 -4.01
CA GLN A 72 26.50 -14.13 -2.89
C GLN A 72 27.84 -13.44 -2.63
N SER A 73 28.51 -12.91 -3.66
CA SER A 73 29.78 -12.19 -3.52
C SER A 73 29.63 -10.76 -3.00
N GLN A 74 28.41 -10.21 -2.91
CA GLN A 74 28.16 -8.89 -2.34
C GLN A 74 28.40 -8.84 -0.83
N SER A 75 28.62 -7.64 -0.29
CA SER A 75 28.64 -7.44 1.16
C SER A 75 27.26 -7.70 1.78
N PHE A 76 27.22 -8.05 3.07
CA PHE A 76 25.99 -8.34 3.79
C PHE A 76 24.99 -7.17 3.75
N GLU A 77 25.50 -5.95 3.82
CA GLU A 77 24.74 -4.70 3.77
C GLU A 77 24.02 -4.54 2.44
N ILE A 78 24.73 -4.76 1.33
CA ILE A 78 24.16 -4.65 -0.01
C ILE A 78 23.06 -5.70 -0.20
N LYS A 79 23.29 -6.93 0.26
CA LYS A 79 22.27 -8.00 0.19
C LYS A 79 20.98 -7.60 0.92
N ILE A 80 21.10 -7.07 2.14
CA ILE A 80 19.96 -6.58 2.93
C ILE A 80 19.22 -5.47 2.18
N ILE A 81 19.97 -4.47 1.69
CA ILE A 81 19.40 -3.32 1.00
C ILE A 81 18.64 -3.76 -0.26
N SER A 82 19.22 -4.63 -1.08
CA SER A 82 18.57 -5.14 -2.30
C SER A 82 17.30 -5.93 -2.01
N ILE A 83 17.27 -6.72 -0.93
CA ILE A 83 16.10 -7.51 -0.55
C ILE A 83 14.99 -6.63 0.04
N LEU A 84 15.32 -5.50 0.69
CA LEU A 84 14.34 -4.71 1.43
C LEU A 84 13.85 -3.46 0.69
N ILE A 85 14.70 -2.76 -0.07
CA ILE A 85 14.29 -1.52 -0.76
C ILE A 85 13.38 -1.81 -1.97
N LEU A 86 13.71 -2.81 -2.78
CA LEU A 86 12.92 -3.16 -3.97
C LEU A 86 11.45 -3.46 -3.62
N PRO A 87 11.16 -4.27 -2.57
CA PRO A 87 9.79 -4.49 -2.14
C PRO A 87 9.07 -3.25 -1.62
N ILE A 88 9.78 -2.29 -1.00
CA ILE A 88 9.18 -1.02 -0.56
C ILE A 88 8.65 -0.23 -1.76
N ILE A 89 9.47 -0.09 -2.81
CA ILE A 89 9.09 0.63 -4.04
C ILE A 89 7.92 -0.09 -4.71
N ALA A 90 8.01 -1.42 -4.84
CA ALA A 90 6.96 -2.21 -5.46
C ALA A 90 5.64 -2.12 -4.69
N MET A 91 5.67 -2.22 -3.36
CA MET A 91 4.48 -2.07 -2.50
C MET A 91 3.80 -0.71 -2.73
N TYR A 92 4.58 0.38 -2.81
CA TYR A 92 4.04 1.71 -3.07
C TYR A 92 3.35 1.80 -4.45
N LEU A 93 4.03 1.34 -5.51
CA LEU A 93 3.50 1.38 -6.88
C LEU A 93 2.23 0.53 -7.02
N VAL A 94 2.25 -0.69 -6.46
CA VAL A 94 1.12 -1.62 -6.48
C VAL A 94 -0.04 -1.05 -5.68
N SER A 95 0.20 -0.46 -4.52
CA SER A 95 -0.83 0.21 -3.72
C SER A 95 -1.54 1.31 -4.52
N VAL A 96 -0.79 2.22 -5.15
CA VAL A 96 -1.34 3.31 -5.98
C VAL A 96 -2.20 2.79 -7.13
N PHE A 97 -1.74 1.72 -7.78
CA PHE A 97 -2.48 1.13 -8.88
C PHE A 97 -3.77 0.47 -8.38
N LEU A 98 -3.69 -0.37 -7.35
CA LEU A 98 -4.82 -1.12 -6.83
C LEU A 98 -5.89 -0.23 -6.19
N SER A 99 -5.51 0.83 -5.48
CA SER A 99 -6.46 1.78 -4.89
C SER A 99 -7.28 2.50 -5.96
N LYS A 100 -6.64 3.00 -7.03
CA LYS A 100 -7.33 3.61 -8.17
C LYS A 100 -8.26 2.62 -8.87
N GLN A 101 -7.81 1.38 -9.07
CA GLN A 101 -8.62 0.35 -9.68
C GLN A 101 -9.81 -0.04 -8.81
N ALA A 102 -9.63 -0.11 -7.49
CA ALA A 102 -10.71 -0.37 -6.55
C ALA A 102 -11.77 0.73 -6.60
N VAL A 103 -11.37 2.01 -6.62
CA VAL A 103 -12.29 3.15 -6.76
C VAL A 103 -13.05 3.08 -8.09
N ASN A 104 -12.34 2.90 -9.21
CA ASN A 104 -12.96 2.83 -10.54
C ASN A 104 -13.95 1.66 -10.65
N TYR A 105 -13.58 0.48 -10.17
CA TYR A 105 -14.45 -0.69 -10.13
C TYR A 105 -15.69 -0.41 -9.29
N SER A 106 -15.51 0.17 -8.11
CA SER A 106 -16.58 0.44 -7.15
C SER A 106 -17.57 1.47 -7.67
N LEU A 107 -17.09 2.51 -8.36
CA LEU A 107 -17.94 3.48 -9.07
C LEU A 107 -18.73 2.81 -10.18
N LYS A 108 -18.07 2.01 -11.03
CA LYS A 108 -18.72 1.30 -12.14
C LYS A 108 -19.80 0.33 -11.66
N LYS A 109 -19.63 -0.24 -10.47
CA LYS A 109 -20.60 -1.14 -9.83
C LYS A 109 -21.63 -0.43 -8.95
N GLY A 110 -21.55 0.89 -8.80
CA GLY A 110 -22.45 1.66 -7.94
C GLY A 110 -22.31 1.34 -6.45
N LEU A 111 -21.18 0.76 -6.03
CA LEU A 111 -20.89 0.47 -4.62
C LEU A 111 -20.57 1.76 -3.85
N ILE A 112 -19.90 2.68 -4.52
CA ILE A 112 -19.61 4.03 -4.03
C ILE A 112 -20.17 5.07 -4.98
N LYS A 113 -20.43 6.27 -4.45
CA LYS A 113 -20.86 7.45 -5.20
C LYS A 113 -19.96 8.62 -4.83
N LYS A 114 -19.83 9.60 -5.73
CA LYS A 114 -19.15 10.86 -5.37
C LYS A 114 -19.99 11.57 -4.32
N THR A 115 -19.35 12.07 -3.27
CA THR A 115 -20.02 12.86 -2.24
C THR A 115 -20.56 14.15 -2.85
N ASP A 116 -21.86 14.39 -2.77
CA ASP A 116 -22.46 15.64 -3.20
C ASP A 116 -22.07 16.78 -2.25
N VAL A 117 -21.28 17.73 -2.73
CA VAL A 117 -20.82 18.90 -1.96
C VAL A 117 -21.99 19.72 -1.40
N LYS A 118 -23.15 19.70 -2.07
CA LYS A 118 -24.36 20.44 -1.64
C LYS A 118 -25.02 19.88 -0.37
N LYS A 119 -24.87 18.59 -0.05
CA LYS A 119 -25.50 18.01 1.15
C LYS A 119 -24.81 18.39 2.48
N LYS A 120 -23.56 18.89 2.43
CA LYS A 120 -22.83 19.29 3.64
C LYS A 120 -23.11 20.71 4.13
N ILE A 121 -23.82 21.53 3.34
CA ILE A 121 -23.99 22.98 3.61
C ILE A 121 -25.36 23.28 4.24
N LEU A 122 -26.32 22.36 4.20
CA LEU A 122 -27.56 22.52 4.95
C LEU A 122 -27.34 21.93 6.36
N PRO A 123 -27.26 22.77 7.42
CA PRO A 123 -27.44 22.25 8.77
C PRO A 123 -28.82 21.59 8.84
N GLU A 124 -28.92 20.47 9.55
CA GLU A 124 -30.22 19.97 9.97
C GLU A 124 -30.81 21.03 10.92
N ASN A 125 -31.87 21.69 10.41
CA ASN A 125 -32.77 22.66 11.03
C ASN A 125 -32.26 24.10 11.19
#